data_AF-A0A9X4AZN4-F1
#
_entry.id   AF-A0A9X4AZN4-F1
#
_cell.length_a   1.000
_cell.length_b   1.000
_cell.length_c   1.000
_cell.angle_alpha   90.00
_cell.angle_beta   90.00
_cell.angle_gamma   90.00
#
_symmetry.space_group_name_H-M   'P 1'
#
loop_
_entity.id
_entity.type
_entity.pdbx_description
1 polymer ?
#
loop_
_entity_poly.entity_id
_entity_poly.type
_entity_poly.pdbx_seq_one_letter_code
_entity_poly.pdbx_strand_id
1 'polypeptide(L)'
;MRFRLASILLFTSAFTGCTAEDPVASIFDPAKLHKVEITVASTHLDTLGNNLDERVPCDIVYDGELVAGSGIRQKGNTLVDLDDKPSFSVKFDEFDEQAKLYGLNKLLLNSSKQDPSFLRSRLGSDVHLRAGIPAARVAHAQVTLNGVDKGIYVVVEAIDKDFLRSHFGEEYAEGNLYEGPCCGDFVDDIDHMELEDEKKDGRTRDDLVALAQIIQDTPDAEFADALEKRLDLGRFMKSYALEALLGHWDGFAFRANNHYIYNTPATGLLVFMPHGMDRILDDPAFDPETTPVTKLPLRIRAIEALDMEFHAELTELARTAWDENSMQAAINQAAAVLHTASSGEQTKKDLADFDASIPELRNIVTVRSDKIAPTP
;
A
#
# COMPACT_ATOMS: atom_id res chain seq x y z
N MET A 1 26.58 19.89 19.76
CA MET A 1 25.78 18.68 20.03
C MET A 1 24.67 19.01 21.02
N ARG A 2 23.50 19.41 20.52
CA ARG A 2 22.27 19.36 21.31
C ARG A 2 21.65 18.00 21.00
N PHE A 3 21.65 17.08 21.96
CA PHE A 3 20.83 15.89 21.86
C PHE A 3 19.37 16.37 21.71
N ARG A 4 18.77 16.16 20.53
CA ARG A 4 17.34 16.32 20.34
C ARG A 4 16.69 15.28 21.26
N LEU A 5 16.13 15.75 22.38
CA LEU A 5 15.21 14.95 23.17
C LEU A 5 14.02 14.65 22.25
N ALA A 6 14.02 13.46 21.65
CA ALA A 6 12.83 12.89 21.07
C ALA A 6 11.77 12.95 22.17
N SER A 7 10.84 13.91 22.06
CA SER A 7 9.63 13.90 22.86
C SER A 7 8.80 12.75 22.33
N ILE A 8 9.12 11.55 22.80
CA ILE A 8 8.29 10.37 22.65
C ILE A 8 7.03 10.67 23.45
N LEU A 9 6.04 11.29 22.81
CA LEU A 9 4.66 11.13 23.24
C LEU A 9 4.29 9.67 22.95
N LEU A 10 4.59 8.81 23.91
CA LEU A 10 3.94 7.52 24.04
C LEU A 10 2.46 7.82 24.32
N PHE A 11 1.65 7.88 23.26
CA PHE A 11 0.23 7.63 23.39
C PHE A 11 0.06 6.14 23.73
N THR A 12 0.18 5.80 25.01
CA THR A 12 -0.35 4.55 25.53
C THR A 12 -1.87 4.71 25.61
N SER A 13 -2.54 4.52 24.48
CA SER A 13 -3.98 4.23 24.50
C SER A 13 -4.15 2.83 25.11
N ALA A 14 -4.31 2.78 26.42
CA ALA A 14 -4.78 1.59 27.11
C ALA A 14 -6.24 1.35 26.73
N PHE A 15 -6.48 0.76 25.56
CA PHE A 15 -7.79 0.21 25.21
C PHE A 15 -8.02 -1.07 26.02
N THR A 16 -8.51 -0.91 27.24
CA THR A 16 -9.29 -1.95 27.94
C THR A 16 -10.76 -1.68 27.68
N GLY A 17 -11.15 -1.78 26.41
CA GLY A 17 -12.53 -1.92 25.99
C GLY A 17 -12.65 -3.29 25.35
N CYS A 18 -13.71 -4.03 25.66
CA CYS A 18 -14.08 -5.25 24.94
C CYS A 18 -14.09 -4.89 23.44
N THR A 19 -13.09 -5.33 22.68
CA THR A 19 -12.97 -5.03 21.26
C THR A 19 -14.15 -5.71 20.58
N ALA A 20 -15.14 -4.92 20.18
CA ALA A 20 -16.03 -5.36 19.11
C ALA A 20 -15.11 -5.82 17.96
N GLU A 21 -15.32 -7.04 17.48
CA GLU A 21 -14.62 -7.58 16.31
C GLU A 21 -14.71 -6.52 15.20
N ASP A 22 -13.57 -6.02 14.70
CA ASP A 22 -13.56 -5.17 13.51
C ASP A 22 -14.06 -6.04 12.34
N PRO A 23 -15.30 -5.84 11.85
CA PRO A 23 -15.85 -6.71 10.81
C PRO A 23 -15.02 -6.59 9.53
N VAL A 24 -14.36 -5.45 9.31
CA VAL A 24 -13.48 -5.24 8.17
C VAL A 24 -12.24 -6.14 8.25
N ALA A 25 -11.75 -6.47 9.45
CA ALA A 25 -10.61 -7.37 9.61
C ALA A 25 -10.89 -8.77 9.03
N SER A 26 -12.15 -9.20 9.01
CA SER A 26 -12.56 -10.49 8.43
C SER A 26 -12.42 -10.54 6.90
N ILE A 27 -12.44 -9.39 6.20
CA ILE A 27 -12.18 -9.28 4.75
C ILE A 27 -10.70 -9.53 4.43
N PHE A 28 -9.83 -9.33 5.42
CA PHE A 28 -8.39 -9.45 5.26
C PHE A 28 -7.80 -10.57 6.11
N ASP A 29 -8.58 -11.62 6.39
CA ASP A 29 -8.12 -12.77 7.18
C ASP A 29 -7.08 -13.59 6.39
N PRO A 30 -5.79 -13.54 6.78
CA PRO A 30 -4.74 -14.24 6.05
C PRO A 30 -4.77 -15.76 6.23
N ALA A 31 -5.64 -16.29 7.10
CA ALA A 31 -5.84 -17.73 7.31
C ALA A 31 -6.90 -18.33 6.37
N LYS A 32 -7.57 -17.51 5.55
CA LYS A 32 -8.61 -17.94 4.62
C LYS A 32 -8.25 -17.58 3.18
N LEU A 33 -8.53 -18.50 2.27
CA LEU A 33 -8.62 -18.17 0.86
C LEU A 33 -10.05 -17.74 0.60
N HIS A 34 -10.25 -16.44 0.49
CA HIS A 34 -11.57 -15.87 0.27
C HIS A 34 -12.12 -16.29 -1.10
N LYS A 35 -13.44 -16.27 -1.24
CA LYS A 35 -14.11 -16.50 -2.52
C LYS A 35 -14.82 -15.24 -2.96
N VAL A 36 -14.53 -14.82 -4.19
CA VAL A 36 -15.13 -13.62 -4.78
C VAL A 36 -15.75 -13.98 -6.11
N GLU A 37 -17.06 -13.86 -6.19
CA GLU A 37 -17.82 -14.09 -7.42
C GLU A 37 -18.37 -12.76 -7.90
N ILE A 38 -18.02 -12.37 -9.13
CA ILE A 38 -18.41 -11.10 -9.72
C ILE A 38 -19.36 -11.38 -10.88
N THR A 39 -20.51 -10.72 -10.88
CA THR A 39 -21.47 -10.77 -11.99
C THR A 39 -21.65 -9.40 -12.60
N VAL A 40 -21.44 -9.29 -13.91
CA VAL A 40 -21.57 -8.07 -14.71
C VAL A 40 -22.50 -8.36 -15.87
N ALA A 41 -23.56 -7.55 -16.04
CA ALA A 41 -24.47 -7.70 -17.16
C ALA A 41 -23.74 -7.53 -18.50
N SER A 42 -24.12 -8.34 -19.51
CA SER A 42 -23.43 -8.35 -20.81
C SER A 42 -23.39 -6.98 -21.51
N THR A 43 -24.35 -6.11 -21.22
CA THR A 43 -24.41 -4.73 -21.72
C THR A 43 -23.28 -3.83 -21.22
N HIS A 44 -22.58 -4.24 -20.17
CA HIS A 44 -21.50 -3.46 -19.53
C HIS A 44 -20.10 -4.04 -19.74
N LEU A 45 -19.99 -5.24 -20.34
CA LEU A 45 -18.69 -5.90 -20.51
C LEU A 45 -17.77 -5.15 -21.47
N ASP A 46 -18.31 -4.49 -22.49
CA ASP A 46 -17.50 -3.67 -23.42
C ASP A 46 -16.84 -2.51 -22.69
N THR A 47 -17.62 -1.76 -21.90
CA THR A 47 -17.08 -0.67 -21.06
C THR A 47 -16.05 -1.21 -20.05
N LEU A 48 -16.36 -2.30 -19.35
CA LEU A 48 -15.42 -2.91 -18.39
C LEU A 48 -14.12 -3.39 -19.07
N GLY A 49 -14.20 -3.84 -20.32
CA GLY A 49 -13.05 -4.31 -21.09
C GLY A 49 -12.20 -3.19 -21.69
N ASN A 50 -12.78 -2.01 -21.92
CA ASN A 50 -12.19 -0.98 -22.76
C ASN A 50 -12.08 0.41 -22.11
N ASN A 51 -12.49 0.58 -20.84
CA ASN A 51 -12.41 1.85 -20.11
C ASN A 51 -11.83 1.64 -18.70
N LEU A 52 -10.70 2.29 -18.41
CA LEU A 52 -10.05 2.20 -17.08
C LEU A 52 -10.71 3.11 -16.04
N ASP A 53 -11.41 4.15 -16.46
CA ASP A 53 -11.93 5.20 -15.57
C ASP A 53 -13.37 4.92 -15.15
N GLU A 54 -14.19 4.44 -16.07
CA GLU A 54 -15.62 4.26 -15.86
C GLU A 54 -15.94 2.98 -15.07
N ARG A 55 -16.69 3.15 -13.98
CA ARG A 55 -17.25 2.02 -13.23
C ARG A 55 -18.58 1.60 -13.84
N VAL A 56 -18.76 0.30 -14.00
CA VAL A 56 -20.03 -0.29 -14.42
C VAL A 56 -20.70 -1.05 -13.27
N PRO A 57 -22.03 -1.17 -13.27
CA PRO A 57 -22.73 -1.97 -12.27
C PRO A 57 -22.31 -3.44 -12.26
N CYS A 58 -22.13 -4.00 -11.07
CA CYS A 58 -21.90 -5.42 -10.83
C CYS A 58 -22.53 -5.88 -9.52
N ASP A 59 -22.80 -7.16 -9.42
CA ASP A 59 -23.06 -7.83 -8.15
C ASP A 59 -21.81 -8.59 -7.73
N ILE A 60 -21.44 -8.49 -6.45
CA ILE A 60 -20.31 -9.24 -5.88
C ILE A 60 -20.80 -10.12 -4.73
N VAL A 61 -20.36 -11.37 -4.73
CA VAL A 61 -20.52 -12.29 -3.60
C VAL A 61 -19.14 -12.52 -2.99
N TYR A 62 -18.94 -12.01 -1.78
CA TYR A 62 -17.70 -12.16 -1.02
C TYR A 62 -17.94 -13.16 0.11
N ASP A 63 -17.32 -14.34 0.04
CA ASP A 63 -17.50 -15.43 1.02
C ASP A 63 -18.96 -15.82 1.31
N GLY A 64 -19.83 -15.65 0.30
CA GLY A 64 -21.27 -15.92 0.41
C GLY A 64 -22.13 -14.70 0.77
N GLU A 65 -21.52 -13.56 1.09
CA GLU A 65 -22.23 -12.29 1.31
C GLU A 65 -22.39 -11.53 -0.01
N LEU A 66 -23.65 -11.32 -0.42
CA LEU A 66 -23.99 -10.56 -1.62
C LEU A 66 -24.02 -9.06 -1.33
N VAL A 67 -23.27 -8.30 -2.11
CA VAL A 67 -23.39 -6.83 -2.21
C VAL A 67 -23.82 -6.50 -3.64
N ALA A 68 -25.13 -6.35 -3.81
CA ALA A 68 -25.73 -6.06 -5.11
C ALA A 68 -25.52 -4.59 -5.52
N GLY A 69 -25.44 -4.32 -6.82
CA GLY A 69 -25.38 -2.96 -7.36
C GLY A 69 -24.08 -2.19 -7.05
N SER A 70 -22.98 -2.91 -6.82
CA SER A 70 -21.64 -2.33 -6.68
C SER A 70 -21.15 -1.77 -8.02
N GLY A 71 -20.09 -0.95 -8.00
CA GLY A 71 -19.39 -0.50 -9.20
C GLY A 71 -18.02 -1.16 -9.38
N ILE A 72 -17.75 -1.70 -10.56
CA ILE A 72 -16.47 -2.31 -10.93
C ILE A 72 -15.83 -1.59 -12.12
N ARG A 73 -14.50 -1.42 -12.06
CA ARG A 73 -13.67 -1.08 -13.23
C ARG A 73 -12.37 -1.86 -13.21
N GLN A 74 -11.69 -1.94 -14.34
CA GLN A 74 -10.32 -2.43 -14.37
C GLN A 74 -9.37 -1.46 -13.64
N LYS A 75 -8.45 -2.01 -12.86
CA LYS A 75 -7.43 -1.25 -12.14
C LYS A 75 -6.08 -1.40 -12.83
N GLY A 76 -5.35 -0.29 -12.95
CA GLY A 76 -3.98 -0.23 -13.48
C GLY A 76 -3.84 0.86 -14.54
N ASN A 77 -2.64 0.97 -15.10
CA ASN A 77 -2.31 1.99 -16.11
C ASN A 77 -2.55 1.52 -17.55
N THR A 78 -2.97 0.27 -17.74
CA THR A 78 -3.19 -0.33 -19.07
C THR A 78 -4.29 -1.37 -18.97
N LEU A 79 -5.19 -1.38 -19.95
CA LEU A 79 -6.24 -2.38 -20.08
C LEU A 79 -5.66 -3.78 -20.27
N VAL A 80 -6.31 -4.76 -19.67
CA VAL A 80 -6.07 -6.19 -19.88
C VAL A 80 -7.36 -6.78 -20.43
N ASP A 81 -7.23 -7.70 -21.39
CA ASP A 81 -8.39 -8.38 -21.96
C ASP A 81 -9.19 -9.07 -20.84
N LEU A 82 -10.53 -8.99 -20.89
CA LEU A 82 -11.37 -9.64 -19.90
C LEU A 82 -11.29 -11.16 -19.96
N ASP A 83 -10.81 -11.76 -21.06
CA ASP A 83 -10.53 -13.19 -21.16
C ASP A 83 -9.24 -13.58 -20.41
N ASP A 84 -8.30 -12.64 -20.28
CA ASP A 84 -7.09 -12.78 -19.45
C ASP A 84 -7.42 -12.53 -17.96
N LYS A 85 -6.47 -11.97 -17.22
CA LYS A 85 -6.51 -11.74 -15.77
C LYS A 85 -6.28 -10.26 -15.41
N PRO A 86 -7.28 -9.39 -15.66
CA PRO A 86 -7.22 -7.97 -15.26
C PRO A 86 -7.26 -7.82 -13.74
N SER A 87 -6.69 -6.73 -13.22
CA SER A 87 -6.94 -6.30 -11.83
C SER A 87 -8.25 -5.50 -11.78
N PHE A 88 -8.93 -5.51 -10.64
CA PHE A 88 -10.20 -4.80 -10.47
C PHE A 88 -10.17 -3.87 -9.26
N SER A 89 -10.91 -2.77 -9.37
CA SER A 89 -11.33 -1.95 -8.23
C SER A 89 -12.85 -2.05 -8.13
N VAL A 90 -13.35 -2.55 -7.01
CA VAL A 90 -14.78 -2.66 -6.70
C VAL A 90 -15.12 -1.62 -5.66
N LYS A 91 -16.07 -0.75 -5.95
CA LYS A 91 -16.60 0.26 -5.04
C LYS A 91 -18.05 -0.08 -4.77
N PHE A 92 -18.35 -0.51 -3.55
CA PHE A 92 -19.66 -1.00 -3.13
C PHE A 92 -20.70 0.12 -3.15
N ASP A 93 -20.30 1.34 -2.76
CA ASP A 93 -21.18 2.50 -2.67
C ASP A 93 -21.21 3.38 -3.93
N GLU A 94 -20.85 2.83 -5.10
CA GLU A 94 -20.81 3.60 -6.35
C GLU A 94 -22.20 4.05 -6.83
N PHE A 95 -23.20 3.15 -6.70
CA PHE A 95 -24.57 3.41 -7.18
C PHE A 95 -25.62 3.40 -6.05
N ASP A 96 -25.23 2.99 -4.85
CA ASP A 96 -26.02 3.06 -3.62
C ASP A 96 -25.11 3.47 -2.45
N GLU A 97 -25.25 4.71 -1.95
CA GLU A 97 -24.39 5.26 -0.89
C GLU A 97 -24.41 4.44 0.42
N GLN A 98 -25.42 3.58 0.61
CA GLN A 98 -25.55 2.73 1.81
C GLN A 98 -24.87 1.37 1.68
N ALA A 99 -24.52 0.94 0.47
CA ALA A 99 -23.94 -0.37 0.23
C ALA A 99 -22.49 -0.44 0.75
N LYS A 100 -22.23 -1.41 1.62
CA LYS A 100 -20.91 -1.68 2.21
C LYS A 100 -20.70 -3.18 2.31
N LEU A 101 -19.45 -3.62 2.25
CA LEU A 101 -19.03 -4.98 2.60
C LEU A 101 -18.37 -4.96 3.98
N TYR A 102 -19.03 -5.47 5.01
CA TYR A 102 -18.55 -5.42 6.40
C TYR A 102 -18.08 -4.02 6.88
N GLY A 103 -18.68 -2.94 6.35
CA GLY A 103 -18.32 -1.55 6.66
C GLY A 103 -17.32 -0.90 5.71
N LEU A 104 -16.70 -1.66 4.81
CA LEU A 104 -15.79 -1.16 3.77
C LEU A 104 -16.57 -0.67 2.55
N ASN A 105 -16.17 0.44 1.96
CA ASN A 105 -16.74 1.02 0.75
C ASN A 105 -16.09 0.54 -0.56
N LYS A 106 -14.85 0.05 -0.51
CA LYS A 106 -14.03 -0.20 -1.69
C LYS A 106 -13.02 -1.31 -1.43
N LEU A 107 -12.88 -2.22 -2.39
CA LEU A 107 -11.94 -3.33 -2.35
C LEU A 107 -11.11 -3.37 -3.63
N LEU A 108 -9.82 -3.67 -3.50
CA LEU A 108 -8.92 -3.83 -4.64
C LEU A 108 -8.58 -5.32 -4.83
N LEU A 109 -8.71 -5.80 -6.06
CA LEU A 109 -8.37 -7.16 -6.46
C LEU A 109 -7.22 -7.09 -7.45
N ASN A 110 -5.99 -7.27 -6.99
CA ASN A 110 -4.80 -7.25 -7.83
C ASN A 110 -4.53 -8.65 -8.41
N SER A 111 -4.34 -8.73 -9.73
CA SER A 111 -4.04 -9.99 -10.43
C SER A 111 -2.63 -10.53 -10.16
N SER A 112 -1.77 -9.71 -9.53
CA SER A 112 -0.39 -10.02 -9.18
C SER A 112 0.48 -10.39 -10.39
N LYS A 113 0.22 -9.78 -11.56
CA LYS A 113 0.93 -10.10 -12.82
C LYS A 113 2.46 -10.02 -12.70
N GLN A 114 2.98 -9.13 -11.86
CA GLN A 114 4.43 -8.93 -11.67
C GLN A 114 5.00 -9.68 -10.47
N ASP A 115 4.15 -10.28 -9.64
CA ASP A 115 4.53 -11.06 -8.46
C ASP A 115 3.83 -12.42 -8.50
N PRO A 116 4.46 -13.46 -9.10
CA PRO A 116 3.88 -14.79 -9.15
C PRO A 116 3.75 -15.45 -7.76
N SER A 117 4.38 -14.90 -6.73
CA SER A 117 4.26 -15.41 -5.36
C SER A 117 2.99 -14.93 -4.65
N PHE A 118 2.31 -13.89 -5.19
CA PHE A 118 1.18 -13.22 -4.55
C PHE A 118 1.47 -12.69 -3.13
N LEU A 119 2.73 -12.64 -2.70
CA LEU A 119 3.11 -12.45 -1.29
C LEU A 119 3.82 -11.14 -1.01
N ARG A 120 4.40 -10.48 -2.01
CA ARG A 120 5.24 -9.29 -1.80
C ARG A 120 4.46 -8.15 -1.14
N SER A 121 3.25 -7.86 -1.60
CA SER A 121 2.40 -6.83 -0.98
C SER A 121 2.06 -7.15 0.48
N ARG A 122 1.81 -8.42 0.80
CA ARG A 122 1.54 -8.87 2.17
C ARG A 122 2.77 -8.69 3.06
N LEU A 123 3.92 -9.20 2.62
CA LEU A 123 5.18 -9.07 3.37
C LEU A 123 5.56 -7.60 3.59
N GLY A 124 5.38 -6.76 2.57
CA GLY A 124 5.58 -5.32 2.66
C GLY A 124 4.66 -4.68 3.70
N SER A 125 3.36 -4.98 3.65
CA SER A 125 2.39 -4.47 4.63
C SER A 125 2.74 -4.90 6.06
N ASP A 126 3.05 -6.18 6.28
CA ASP A 126 3.40 -6.73 7.60
C ASP A 126 4.66 -6.06 8.19
N VAL A 127 5.65 -5.71 7.36
CA VAL A 127 6.85 -4.99 7.80
C VAL A 127 6.52 -3.53 8.16
N HIS A 128 5.73 -2.83 7.34
CA HIS A 128 5.32 -1.45 7.61
C HIS A 128 4.48 -1.34 8.89
N LEU A 129 3.50 -2.23 9.08
CA LEU A 129 2.65 -2.24 10.26
C LEU A 129 3.47 -2.47 11.54
N ARG A 130 4.47 -3.38 11.51
CA ARG A 130 5.39 -3.59 12.64
C ARG A 130 6.28 -2.38 12.94
N ALA A 131 6.61 -1.58 11.93
CA ALA A 131 7.29 -0.30 12.09
C ALA A 131 6.39 0.85 12.60
N GLY A 132 5.08 0.61 12.73
CA GLY A 132 4.08 1.62 13.09
C GLY A 132 3.72 2.55 11.93
N ILE A 133 3.97 2.12 10.69
CA ILE A 133 3.57 2.83 9.48
C ILE A 133 2.22 2.28 9.01
N PRO A 134 1.18 3.12 8.85
CA PRO A 134 -0.06 2.71 8.23
C PRO A 134 0.19 2.13 6.83
N ALA A 135 -0.31 0.92 6.60
CA ALA A 135 -0.21 0.24 5.32
C ALA A 135 -1.48 -0.60 5.11
N ALA A 136 -1.87 -0.77 3.84
CA ALA A 136 -3.07 -1.49 3.47
C ALA A 136 -3.05 -2.95 3.98
N ARG A 137 -4.15 -3.42 4.56
CA ARG A 137 -4.32 -4.84 4.86
C ARG A 137 -4.36 -5.67 3.57
N VAL A 138 -3.85 -6.91 3.65
CA VAL A 138 -3.70 -7.80 2.49
C VAL A 138 -4.15 -9.21 2.82
N ALA A 139 -4.96 -9.79 1.92
CA ALA A 139 -5.35 -11.20 1.94
C ALA A 139 -5.37 -11.78 0.52
N HIS A 140 -5.89 -13.00 0.37
CA HIS A 140 -5.95 -13.71 -0.91
C HIS A 140 -7.37 -14.19 -1.20
N ALA A 141 -7.76 -14.14 -2.47
CA ALA A 141 -9.04 -14.65 -2.93
C ALA A 141 -8.92 -15.47 -4.21
N GLN A 142 -9.77 -16.48 -4.36
CA GLN A 142 -10.09 -17.04 -5.66
C GLN A 142 -11.24 -16.23 -6.28
N VAL A 143 -11.05 -15.74 -7.50
CA VAL A 143 -12.00 -14.83 -8.17
C VAL A 143 -12.64 -15.50 -9.37
N THR A 144 -13.94 -15.28 -9.56
CA THR A 144 -14.65 -15.56 -10.82
C THR A 144 -15.33 -14.31 -11.36
N LEU A 145 -15.37 -14.19 -12.69
CA LEU A 145 -16.12 -13.15 -13.40
C LEU A 145 -17.13 -13.82 -14.33
N ASN A 146 -18.43 -13.58 -14.11
CA ASN A 146 -19.52 -14.22 -14.86
C ASN A 146 -19.39 -15.76 -14.91
N GLY A 147 -18.95 -16.36 -13.80
CA GLY A 147 -18.73 -17.81 -13.67
C GLY A 147 -17.43 -18.32 -14.32
N VAL A 148 -16.63 -17.47 -14.95
CA VAL A 148 -15.32 -17.82 -15.50
C VAL A 148 -14.25 -17.69 -14.41
N ASP A 149 -13.44 -18.73 -14.25
CA ASP A 149 -12.28 -18.73 -13.33
C ASP A 149 -11.26 -17.67 -13.75
N LYS A 150 -10.98 -16.73 -12.83
CA LYS A 150 -9.92 -15.72 -12.99
C LYS A 150 -8.70 -16.01 -12.15
N GLY A 151 -8.70 -17.09 -11.37
CA GLY A 151 -7.55 -17.50 -10.59
C GLY A 151 -7.44 -16.83 -9.22
N ILE A 152 -6.22 -16.75 -8.73
CA ILE A 152 -5.88 -16.23 -7.40
C ILE A 152 -5.57 -14.74 -7.51
N TYR A 153 -6.14 -13.94 -6.62
CA TYR A 153 -5.92 -12.50 -6.52
C TYR A 153 -5.37 -12.13 -5.15
N VAL A 154 -4.59 -11.06 -5.12
CA VAL A 154 -4.24 -10.36 -3.88
C VAL A 154 -5.36 -9.35 -3.60
N VAL A 155 -6.04 -9.54 -2.47
CA VAL A 155 -7.05 -8.62 -1.95
C VAL A 155 -6.34 -7.54 -1.15
N VAL A 156 -6.50 -6.28 -1.55
CA VAL A 156 -5.81 -5.14 -0.90
C VAL A 156 -6.83 -4.12 -0.45
N GLU A 157 -6.66 -3.65 0.79
CA GLU A 157 -7.44 -2.54 1.34
C GLU A 157 -7.19 -1.28 0.52
N ALA A 158 -8.27 -0.58 0.14
CA ALA A 158 -8.14 0.70 -0.51
C ALA A 158 -7.67 1.76 0.51
N ILE A 159 -6.65 2.54 0.14
CA ILE A 159 -6.25 3.70 0.92
C ILE A 159 -7.21 4.83 0.58
N ASP A 160 -8.30 4.94 1.34
CA ASP A 160 -9.30 5.99 1.22
C ASP A 160 -9.82 6.42 2.60
N LYS A 161 -10.99 7.07 2.66
CA LYS A 161 -11.55 7.57 3.92
C LYS A 161 -11.84 6.50 4.96
N ASP A 162 -12.15 5.26 4.57
CA ASP A 162 -12.34 4.16 5.53
C ASP A 162 -10.98 3.79 6.16
N PHE A 163 -9.93 3.69 5.35
CA PHE A 163 -8.55 3.47 5.80
C PHE A 163 -8.05 4.60 6.71
N LEU A 164 -8.29 5.85 6.33
CA LEU A 164 -7.87 7.00 7.15
C LEU A 164 -8.56 6.99 8.52
N ARG A 165 -9.85 6.63 8.57
CA ARG A 165 -10.59 6.50 9.83
C ARG A 165 -10.04 5.39 10.72
N SER A 166 -9.74 4.22 10.15
CA SER A 166 -9.25 3.07 10.92
C SER A 166 -7.84 3.31 11.49
N HIS A 167 -6.97 4.01 10.75
CA HIS A 167 -5.57 4.21 11.15
C HIS A 167 -5.30 5.51 11.92
N PHE A 168 -6.06 6.58 11.69
CA PHE A 168 -5.81 7.87 12.30
C PHE A 168 -6.93 8.32 13.25
N GLY A 169 -8.17 7.86 13.06
CA GLY A 169 -9.36 8.22 13.86
C GLY A 169 -10.46 8.89 13.02
N GLU A 170 -11.66 9.00 13.58
CA GLU A 170 -12.85 9.52 12.87
C GLU A 170 -12.66 10.95 12.35
N GLU A 171 -11.97 11.81 13.10
CA GLU A 171 -11.73 13.22 12.72
C GLU A 171 -10.76 13.40 11.53
N TYR A 172 -10.17 12.31 11.03
CA TYR A 172 -9.15 12.32 9.97
C TYR A 172 -9.70 11.95 8.58
N ALA A 173 -10.98 11.58 8.46
CA ALA A 173 -11.59 11.16 7.18
C ALA A 173 -11.57 12.23 6.08
N GLU A 174 -11.47 13.51 6.43
CA GLU A 174 -11.68 14.62 5.50
C GLU A 174 -10.38 15.37 5.12
N GLY A 175 -9.20 14.88 5.52
CA GLY A 175 -7.93 15.45 5.06
C GLY A 175 -7.70 15.26 3.56
N ASN A 176 -6.80 16.04 2.97
CA ASN A 176 -6.43 15.85 1.57
C ASN A 176 -5.62 14.56 1.44
N LEU A 177 -6.05 13.67 0.54
CA LEU A 177 -5.36 12.44 0.22
C LEU A 177 -4.93 12.50 -1.24
N TYR A 178 -3.63 12.36 -1.47
CA TYR A 178 -3.00 12.41 -2.77
C TYR A 178 -2.45 11.02 -3.13
N GLU A 179 -2.80 10.49 -4.29
CA GLU A 179 -2.09 9.36 -4.90
C GLU A 179 -1.01 9.91 -5.84
N GLY A 180 0.21 9.39 -5.71
CA GLY A 180 1.33 9.77 -6.56
C GLY A 180 1.25 9.11 -7.94
N PRO A 181 1.56 9.85 -9.03
CA PRO A 181 1.65 9.24 -10.34
C PRO A 181 2.86 8.30 -10.41
N CYS A 182 2.95 7.47 -11.45
CA CYS A 182 4.26 6.89 -11.72
C CYS A 182 5.22 7.94 -12.19
N CYS A 183 6.39 7.88 -11.56
CA CYS A 183 7.63 8.31 -12.13
C CYS A 183 7.78 9.84 -12.16
N GLY A 184 6.95 10.56 -11.40
CA GLY A 184 6.95 12.01 -11.28
C GLY A 184 7.10 12.42 -9.81
N ASP A 185 8.16 13.17 -9.50
CA ASP A 185 8.32 13.72 -8.15
C ASP A 185 7.33 14.88 -7.99
N PHE A 186 6.43 14.78 -6.99
CA PHE A 186 5.43 15.79 -6.71
C PHE A 186 6.05 17.19 -6.51
N VAL A 187 7.32 17.27 -6.10
CA VAL A 187 8.00 18.55 -5.91
C VAL A 187 8.07 19.34 -7.21
N ASP A 188 8.18 18.67 -8.37
CA ASP A 188 8.14 19.29 -9.69
C ASP A 188 6.78 19.16 -10.39
N ASP A 189 5.96 18.21 -9.96
CA ASP A 189 4.80 17.76 -10.72
C ASP A 189 3.51 17.62 -9.90
N ILE A 190 3.20 18.68 -9.13
CA ILE A 190 2.04 18.75 -8.24
C ILE A 190 0.72 18.48 -8.97
N ASP A 191 0.59 18.92 -10.22
CA ASP A 191 -0.66 18.80 -10.99
C ASP A 191 -0.98 17.35 -11.37
N HIS A 192 0.01 16.45 -11.40
CA HIS A 192 -0.20 15.02 -11.66
C HIS A 192 -0.45 14.20 -10.39
N MET A 193 -0.42 14.83 -9.22
CA MET A 193 -0.89 14.19 -7.99
C MET A 193 -2.43 14.13 -8.00
N GLU A 194 -2.97 12.92 -7.95
CA GLU A 194 -4.41 12.71 -7.93
C GLU A 194 -4.96 13.03 -6.53
N LEU A 195 -5.75 14.10 -6.42
CA LEU A 195 -6.41 14.49 -5.17
C LEU A 195 -7.77 13.80 -5.07
N GLU A 196 -7.93 12.95 -4.07
CA GLU A 196 -9.23 12.30 -3.80
C GLU A 196 -10.32 13.36 -3.56
N ASP A 197 -11.48 13.17 -4.19
CA ASP A 197 -12.60 14.10 -4.18
C ASP A 197 -12.27 15.53 -4.66
N GLU A 198 -11.31 15.73 -5.56
CA GLU A 198 -10.85 17.07 -6.00
C GLU A 198 -11.98 18.06 -6.38
N LYS A 199 -13.08 17.56 -6.95
CA LYS A 199 -14.24 18.39 -7.36
C LYS A 199 -15.09 18.89 -6.18
N LYS A 200 -14.87 18.39 -4.96
CA LYS A 200 -15.57 18.80 -3.73
C LYS A 200 -15.04 20.17 -3.28
N ASP A 201 -15.95 21.02 -2.80
CA ASP A 201 -15.59 22.34 -2.29
C ASP A 201 -14.57 22.27 -1.13
N GLY A 202 -13.61 23.20 -1.13
CA GLY A 202 -12.53 23.26 -0.13
C GLY A 202 -11.33 22.34 -0.38
N ARG A 203 -11.29 21.58 -1.49
CA ARG A 203 -10.14 20.77 -1.89
C ARG A 203 -9.14 21.60 -2.71
N THR A 204 -7.96 21.83 -2.15
CA THR A 204 -6.85 22.59 -2.78
C THR A 204 -5.53 21.85 -2.60
N ARG A 205 -4.52 22.14 -3.44
CA ARG A 205 -3.15 21.57 -3.34
C ARG A 205 -2.16 22.47 -2.58
N ASP A 206 -2.64 23.51 -1.90
CA ASP A 206 -1.81 24.53 -1.25
C ASP A 206 -0.84 23.97 -0.20
N ASP A 207 -1.25 22.93 0.51
CA ASP A 207 -0.43 22.18 1.47
C ASP A 207 0.75 21.47 0.78
N LEU A 208 0.50 20.79 -0.34
CA LEU A 208 1.52 20.10 -1.12
C LEU A 208 2.46 21.10 -1.82
N VAL A 209 1.93 22.21 -2.34
CA VAL A 209 2.71 23.34 -2.86
C VAL A 209 3.64 23.90 -1.80
N ALA A 210 3.14 24.11 -0.58
CA ALA A 210 3.96 24.61 0.52
C ALA A 210 5.07 23.63 0.90
N LEU A 211 4.79 22.31 0.93
CA LEU A 211 5.83 21.31 1.19
C LEU A 211 6.87 21.28 0.07
N ALA A 212 6.45 21.31 -1.20
CA ALA A 212 7.36 21.35 -2.34
C ALA A 212 8.29 22.56 -2.29
N GLN A 213 7.77 23.75 -1.97
CA GLN A 213 8.57 24.97 -1.79
C GLN A 213 9.59 24.83 -0.65
N ILE A 214 9.21 24.23 0.47
CA ILE A 214 10.15 23.94 1.56
C ILE A 214 11.28 23.05 1.05
N ILE A 215 10.96 21.99 0.30
CA ILE A 215 11.93 21.04 -0.28
C ILE A 215 12.89 21.71 -1.25
N GLN A 216 12.40 22.63 -2.09
CA GLN A 216 13.20 23.31 -3.11
C GLN A 216 14.05 24.45 -2.55
N ASP A 217 13.45 25.33 -1.74
CA ASP A 217 13.99 26.68 -1.53
C ASP A 217 14.63 26.89 -0.15
N THR A 218 14.37 25.99 0.81
CA THR A 218 14.87 26.17 2.18
C THR A 218 16.37 25.86 2.26
N PRO A 219 17.21 26.74 2.84
CA PRO A 219 18.62 26.45 3.08
C PRO A 219 18.84 25.24 4.01
N ASP A 220 19.91 24.48 3.79
CA ASP A 220 20.20 23.24 4.54
C ASP A 220 20.19 23.39 6.06
N ALA A 221 20.69 24.52 6.57
CA ALA A 221 20.75 24.79 8.01
C ALA A 221 19.36 24.96 8.67
N GLU A 222 18.32 25.26 7.89
CA GLU A 222 16.95 25.50 8.35
C GLU A 222 15.99 24.38 7.88
N PHE A 223 16.49 23.42 7.10
CA PHE A 223 15.69 22.49 6.34
C PHE A 223 14.79 21.59 7.21
N ALA A 224 15.39 20.93 8.20
CA ALA A 224 14.65 20.04 9.11
C ALA A 224 13.55 20.79 9.87
N ASP A 225 13.88 21.95 10.46
CA ASP A 225 12.95 22.77 11.23
C ASP A 225 11.82 23.35 10.35
N ALA A 226 12.05 23.54 9.05
CA ALA A 226 11.02 23.93 8.09
C ALA A 226 10.12 22.74 7.71
N LEU A 227 10.69 21.57 7.42
CA LEU A 227 9.94 20.35 7.10
C LEU A 227 9.00 19.94 8.24
N GLU A 228 9.48 19.94 9.48
CA GLU A 228 8.69 19.50 10.66
C GLU A 228 7.44 20.35 10.90
N LYS A 229 7.32 21.53 10.28
CA LYS A 229 6.10 22.36 10.35
C LYS A 229 5.00 21.90 9.39
N ARG A 230 5.30 20.99 8.46
CA ARG A 230 4.40 20.57 7.37
C ARG A 230 4.42 19.07 7.09
N LEU A 231 5.43 18.35 7.54
CA LEU A 231 5.63 16.93 7.31
C LEU A 231 5.88 16.24 8.64
N ASP A 232 5.27 15.09 8.85
CA ASP A 232 5.68 14.13 9.88
C ASP A 232 7.03 13.53 9.46
N LEU A 233 8.11 14.27 9.72
CA LEU A 233 9.47 13.94 9.25
C LEU A 233 9.95 12.59 9.81
N GLY A 234 9.60 12.27 11.05
CA GLY A 234 9.94 10.99 11.67
C GLY A 234 9.28 9.82 10.96
N ARG A 235 7.98 9.95 10.62
CA ARG A 235 7.30 8.92 9.84
C ARG A 235 7.84 8.82 8.41
N PHE A 236 8.19 9.94 7.79
CA PHE A 236 8.82 9.94 6.48
C PHE A 236 10.18 9.23 6.49
N MET A 237 11.02 9.45 7.50
CA MET A 237 12.31 8.75 7.65
C MET A 237 12.14 7.25 7.76
N LYS A 238 11.14 6.81 8.52
CA LYS A 238 10.78 5.40 8.59
C LYS A 238 10.35 4.83 7.24
N SER A 239 9.41 5.49 6.55
CA SER A 239 8.94 5.02 5.25
C SER A 239 10.07 4.95 4.22
N TYR A 240 10.95 5.96 4.17
CA TYR A 240 12.11 5.96 3.29
C TYR A 240 13.09 4.82 3.62
N ALA A 241 13.42 4.63 4.90
CA ALA A 241 14.26 3.53 5.34
C ALA A 241 13.62 2.16 5.04
N LEU A 242 12.29 2.02 5.15
CA LEU A 242 11.58 0.80 4.78
C LEU A 242 11.62 0.51 3.29
N GLU A 243 11.51 1.52 2.41
CA GLU A 243 11.74 1.31 0.97
C GLU A 243 13.14 0.76 0.71
N ALA A 244 14.15 1.34 1.38
CA ALA A 244 15.54 0.89 1.28
C ALA A 244 15.74 -0.53 1.84
N LEU A 245 15.05 -0.89 2.93
CA LEU A 245 15.09 -2.22 3.57
C LEU A 245 14.29 -3.28 2.84
N LEU A 246 13.23 -2.94 2.12
CA LEU A 246 12.44 -3.89 1.33
C LEU A 246 12.94 -4.00 -0.11
N GLY A 247 13.84 -3.12 -0.54
CA GLY A 247 14.29 -3.04 -1.92
C GLY A 247 13.13 -2.62 -2.82
N HIS A 248 12.33 -1.66 -2.36
CA HIS A 248 11.19 -1.11 -3.09
C HIS A 248 11.70 -0.13 -4.16
N TRP A 249 12.40 -0.68 -5.15
CA TRP A 249 13.12 0.09 -6.16
C TRP A 249 12.20 0.98 -7.01
N ASP A 250 10.90 0.67 -7.07
CA ASP A 250 9.88 1.48 -7.73
C ASP A 250 8.95 2.25 -6.77
N GLY A 251 9.38 2.42 -5.52
CA GLY A 251 8.76 3.28 -4.50
C GLY A 251 9.04 4.78 -4.72
N PHE A 252 8.67 5.60 -3.74
CA PHE A 252 8.80 7.04 -3.85
C PHE A 252 10.26 7.46 -3.91
N ALA A 253 11.11 6.92 -3.03
CA ALA A 253 12.49 7.37 -2.94
C ALA A 253 13.31 6.99 -4.17
N PHE A 254 13.03 5.84 -4.77
CA PHE A 254 13.87 5.26 -5.82
C PHE A 254 13.30 5.40 -7.24
N ARG A 255 12.01 5.74 -7.37
CA ARG A 255 11.38 5.97 -8.68
C ARG A 255 10.28 7.02 -8.71
N ALA A 256 10.02 7.76 -7.62
CA ALA A 256 8.93 8.73 -7.57
C ALA A 256 7.57 8.11 -7.95
N ASN A 257 7.28 6.93 -7.41
CA ASN A 257 6.07 6.16 -7.72
C ASN A 257 5.54 5.52 -6.43
N ASN A 258 4.39 4.84 -6.48
CA ASN A 258 3.92 3.94 -5.43
C ASN A 258 3.84 4.58 -4.02
N HIS A 259 3.35 5.83 -3.93
CA HIS A 259 3.09 6.50 -2.65
C HIS A 259 1.75 7.23 -2.59
N TYR A 260 1.22 7.34 -1.37
CA TYR A 260 0.22 8.32 -1.00
C TYR A 260 0.83 9.41 -0.11
N ILE A 261 0.30 10.62 -0.23
CA ILE A 261 0.56 11.73 0.71
C ILE A 261 -0.77 12.15 1.31
N TYR A 262 -0.85 12.23 2.62
CA TYR A 262 -2.08 12.57 3.34
C TYR A 262 -1.86 13.74 4.29
N ASN A 263 -2.68 14.78 4.17
CA ASN A 263 -2.70 15.90 5.12
C ASN A 263 -3.64 15.60 6.28
N THR A 264 -3.10 15.46 7.48
CA THR A 264 -3.86 15.19 8.71
C THR A 264 -4.59 16.46 9.19
N PRO A 265 -5.94 16.54 9.17
CA PRO A 265 -6.67 17.76 9.56
C PRO A 265 -6.38 18.25 10.97
N ALA A 266 -6.13 17.33 11.91
CA ALA A 266 -5.91 17.70 13.30
C ALA A 266 -4.56 18.39 13.55
N THR A 267 -3.52 18.07 12.77
CA THR A 267 -2.17 18.62 12.97
C THR A 267 -1.68 19.51 11.82
N GLY A 268 -2.27 19.37 10.64
CA GLY A 268 -1.81 19.99 9.40
C GLY A 268 -0.52 19.40 8.84
N LEU A 269 -0.03 18.29 9.41
CA LEU A 269 1.15 17.59 8.92
C LEU A 269 0.76 16.61 7.81
N LEU A 270 1.58 16.60 6.76
CA LEU A 270 1.57 15.61 5.69
C LEU A 270 2.23 14.32 6.17
N VAL A 271 1.68 13.19 5.74
CA VAL A 271 2.12 11.84 6.06
C VAL A 271 2.26 11.05 4.77
N PHE A 272 3.41 10.39 4.59
CA PHE A 272 3.64 9.48 3.47
C PHE A 272 3.21 8.06 3.83
N MET A 273 2.54 7.39 2.90
CA MET A 273 2.11 6.00 3.06
C MET A 273 2.46 5.19 1.81
N PRO A 274 2.90 3.93 1.96
CA PRO A 274 3.25 3.08 0.83
C PRO A 274 2.00 2.58 0.11
N HIS A 275 2.10 2.36 -1.20
CA HIS A 275 1.23 1.42 -1.92
C HIS A 275 2.03 0.70 -3.01
N GLY A 276 1.38 -0.12 -3.85
CA GLY A 276 2.06 -0.74 -5.00
C GLY A 276 3.30 -1.59 -4.63
N MET A 277 3.22 -2.35 -3.54
CA MET A 277 4.36 -3.12 -3.00
C MET A 277 4.52 -4.51 -3.64
N ASP A 278 4.09 -4.71 -4.88
CA ASP A 278 4.27 -5.98 -5.61
C ASP A 278 5.68 -6.13 -6.22
N ARG A 279 6.47 -5.06 -6.25
CA ARG A 279 7.85 -5.03 -6.78
C ARG A 279 8.93 -4.84 -5.71
N ILE A 280 8.60 -5.12 -4.45
CA ILE A 280 9.60 -5.24 -3.38
C ILE A 280 10.27 -6.62 -3.44
N LEU A 281 11.44 -6.79 -2.82
CA LEU A 281 12.13 -8.09 -2.77
C LEU A 281 12.31 -8.71 -4.17
N ASP A 282 12.52 -7.88 -5.19
CA ASP A 282 12.84 -8.31 -6.56
C ASP A 282 14.32 -8.65 -6.69
N ASP A 283 15.19 -7.78 -6.16
CA ASP A 283 16.63 -7.95 -6.18
C ASP A 283 17.15 -8.17 -4.75
N PRO A 284 17.62 -9.39 -4.40
CA PRO A 284 18.22 -9.64 -3.10
C PRO A 284 19.50 -8.83 -2.86
N ALA A 285 20.15 -8.33 -3.91
CA ALA A 285 21.35 -7.53 -3.86
C ALA A 285 21.09 -6.01 -3.84
N PHE A 286 19.82 -5.56 -3.89
CA PHE A 286 19.50 -4.13 -3.81
C PHE A 286 20.17 -3.51 -2.59
N ASP A 287 21.01 -2.52 -2.84
CA ASP A 287 21.81 -1.85 -1.82
C ASP A 287 20.93 -0.81 -1.08
N PRO A 288 20.70 -0.94 0.23
CA PRO A 288 19.95 0.06 1.00
C PRO A 288 20.58 1.46 0.95
N GLU A 289 21.88 1.55 0.62
CA GLU A 289 22.61 2.81 0.46
C GLU A 289 22.50 3.41 -0.95
N THR A 290 21.69 2.80 -1.83
CA THR A 290 21.42 3.32 -3.18
C THR A 290 20.98 4.79 -3.08
N THR A 291 21.60 5.66 -3.87
CA THR A 291 21.21 7.08 -3.93
C THR A 291 19.76 7.18 -4.41
N PRO A 292 18.87 7.88 -3.66
CA PRO A 292 17.49 8.06 -4.08
C PRO A 292 17.39 9.01 -5.29
N VAL A 293 16.25 9.04 -5.95
CA VAL A 293 16.00 9.88 -7.13
C VAL A 293 15.09 11.07 -6.85
N THR A 294 14.28 11.02 -5.78
CA THR A 294 13.38 12.12 -5.42
C THR A 294 14.05 13.18 -4.57
N LYS A 295 13.62 14.42 -4.73
CA LYS A 295 14.22 15.63 -4.17
C LYS A 295 14.29 15.61 -2.65
N LEU A 296 13.23 15.15 -1.98
CA LEU A 296 13.21 15.12 -0.52
C LEU A 296 14.27 14.15 0.03
N PRO A 297 14.27 12.85 -0.31
CA PRO A 297 15.36 11.93 0.03
C PRO A 297 16.75 12.43 -0.38
N LEU A 298 16.90 13.02 -1.57
CA LEU A 298 18.18 13.60 -2.00
C LEU A 298 18.68 14.70 -1.05
N ARG A 299 17.79 15.60 -0.61
CA ARG A 299 18.12 16.65 0.38
C ARG A 299 18.50 16.05 1.73
N ILE A 300 17.76 15.04 2.20
CA ILE A 300 18.05 14.33 3.45
C ILE A 300 19.45 13.72 3.42
N ARG A 301 19.79 13.02 2.33
CA ARG A 301 21.10 12.38 2.15
C ARG A 301 22.24 13.38 1.98
N ALA A 302 21.95 14.58 1.50
CA ALA A 302 22.96 15.64 1.33
C ALA A 302 23.28 16.40 2.64
N ILE A 303 22.37 16.39 3.61
CA ILE A 303 22.53 17.11 4.88
C ILE A 303 23.01 16.14 5.96
N GLU A 304 24.26 16.28 6.40
CA GLU A 304 24.94 15.34 7.32
C GLU A 304 24.09 14.92 8.53
N ALA A 305 23.41 15.87 9.19
CA ALA A 305 22.57 15.55 10.35
C ALA A 305 21.36 14.66 10.00
N LEU A 306 20.69 14.93 8.89
CA LEU A 306 19.53 14.15 8.43
C LEU A 306 19.97 12.81 7.84
N ASP A 307 21.12 12.78 7.17
CA ASP A 307 21.72 11.57 6.65
C ASP A 307 22.08 10.60 7.79
N MET A 308 22.64 11.12 8.89
CA MET A 308 22.85 10.33 10.10
C MET A 308 21.54 9.83 10.73
N GLU A 309 20.48 10.64 10.73
CA GLU A 309 19.16 10.22 11.22
C GLU A 309 18.57 9.08 10.35
N PHE A 310 18.71 9.16 9.02
CA PHE A 310 18.30 8.07 8.12
C PHE A 310 19.05 6.76 8.41
N HIS A 311 20.38 6.79 8.52
CA HIS A 311 21.15 5.56 8.81
C HIS A 311 20.80 4.97 10.18
N ALA A 312 20.53 5.81 11.17
CA ALA A 312 20.08 5.37 12.48
C ALA A 312 18.72 4.68 12.40
N GLU A 313 17.77 5.25 11.65
CA GLU A 313 16.44 4.66 11.43
C GLU A 313 16.53 3.36 10.63
N LEU A 314 17.36 3.33 9.57
CA LEU A 314 17.63 2.13 8.78
C LEU A 314 18.12 0.97 9.65
N THR A 315 19.08 1.26 10.54
CA THR A 315 19.64 0.28 11.49
C THR A 315 18.58 -0.19 12.50
N GLU A 316 17.79 0.72 13.05
CA GLU A 316 16.76 0.38 14.03
C GLU A 316 15.63 -0.45 13.42
N LEU A 317 15.20 -0.13 12.20
CA LEU A 317 14.15 -0.87 11.49
C LEU A 317 14.64 -2.25 11.03
N ALA A 318 15.91 -2.37 10.61
CA ALA A 318 16.51 -3.69 10.36
C ALA A 318 16.48 -4.60 11.60
N ARG A 319 16.52 -4.01 12.80
CA ARG A 319 16.45 -4.74 14.09
C ARG A 319 15.02 -5.01 14.56
N THR A 320 14.07 -4.12 14.26
CA THR A 320 12.74 -4.13 14.90
C THR A 320 11.60 -4.50 13.97
N ALA A 321 11.68 -4.09 12.71
CA ALA A 321 10.63 -4.28 11.71
C ALA A 321 10.95 -5.44 10.76
N TRP A 322 12.22 -5.70 10.47
CA TRP A 322 12.63 -6.90 9.73
C TRP A 322 12.65 -8.12 10.66
N ASP A 323 11.85 -9.14 10.35
CA ASP A 323 11.86 -10.43 11.05
C ASP A 323 11.71 -11.55 10.03
N GLU A 324 12.83 -12.18 9.71
CA GLU A 324 12.87 -13.30 8.79
C GLU A 324 11.94 -14.43 9.21
N ASN A 325 11.88 -14.78 10.49
CA ASN A 325 11.05 -15.91 10.94
C ASN A 325 9.56 -15.61 10.70
N SER A 326 9.11 -14.40 11.02
CA SER A 326 7.74 -13.98 10.76
C SER A 326 7.43 -13.94 9.26
N MET A 327 8.36 -13.47 8.43
CA MET A 327 8.19 -13.47 6.96
C MET A 327 8.13 -14.90 6.40
N GLN A 328 9.03 -15.80 6.83
CA GLN A 328 9.02 -17.21 6.43
C GLN A 328 7.73 -17.92 6.89
N ALA A 329 7.20 -17.56 8.06
CA ALA A 329 5.92 -18.05 8.56
C ALA A 329 4.73 -17.53 7.73
N ALA A 330 4.74 -16.27 7.32
CA ALA A 330 3.73 -15.72 6.41
C ALA A 330 3.74 -16.42 5.04
N ILE A 331 4.93 -16.73 4.49
CA ILE A 331 5.06 -17.53 3.26
C ILE A 331 4.47 -18.94 3.46
N ASN A 332 4.75 -19.60 4.60
CA ASN A 332 4.17 -20.92 4.92
C ASN A 332 2.65 -20.87 5.02
N GLN A 333 2.10 -19.88 5.72
CA GLN A 333 0.66 -19.71 5.89
C GLN A 333 -0.02 -19.47 4.54
N ALA A 334 0.51 -18.56 3.73
CA ALA A 334 -0.02 -18.29 2.39
C ALA A 334 0.03 -19.53 1.52
N ALA A 335 1.13 -20.29 1.52
CA ALA A 335 1.20 -21.56 0.80
C ALA A 335 0.08 -22.52 1.24
N ALA A 336 -0.13 -22.70 2.55
CA ALA A 336 -1.20 -23.56 3.05
C ALA A 336 -2.60 -23.08 2.61
N VAL A 337 -2.81 -21.76 2.61
CA VAL A 337 -4.09 -21.12 2.24
C VAL A 337 -4.36 -21.21 0.74
N LEU A 338 -3.40 -20.81 -0.10
CA LEU A 338 -3.58 -20.82 -1.56
C LEU A 338 -3.83 -22.24 -2.08
N HIS A 339 -3.19 -23.25 -1.50
CA HIS A 339 -3.43 -24.66 -1.87
C HIS A 339 -4.81 -25.20 -1.49
N THR A 340 -5.64 -24.42 -0.79
CA THR A 340 -7.07 -24.76 -0.58
C THR A 340 -7.96 -24.34 -1.77
N ALA A 341 -7.39 -23.66 -2.77
CA ALA A 341 -8.14 -23.18 -3.93
C ALA A 341 -8.89 -24.31 -4.63
N SER A 342 -10.11 -23.99 -5.08
CA SER A 342 -10.91 -24.92 -5.86
C SER A 342 -10.39 -25.05 -7.29
N SER A 343 -10.88 -26.04 -8.04
CA SER A 343 -10.41 -26.30 -9.39
C SER A 343 -10.79 -25.19 -10.39
N GLY A 344 -9.84 -24.78 -11.23
CA GLY A 344 -10.04 -23.90 -12.38
C GLY A 344 -8.75 -23.86 -13.21
N GLU A 345 -8.82 -23.56 -14.51
CA GLU A 345 -7.64 -23.57 -15.37
C GLU A 345 -6.65 -22.46 -15.00
N GLN A 346 -7.15 -21.23 -14.84
CA GLN A 346 -6.33 -20.10 -14.43
C GLN A 346 -5.83 -20.27 -12.99
N THR A 347 -6.68 -20.76 -12.08
CA THR A 347 -6.27 -21.08 -10.70
C THR A 347 -5.13 -22.08 -10.65
N LYS A 348 -5.18 -23.16 -11.46
CA LYS A 348 -4.11 -24.17 -11.53
C LYS A 348 -2.81 -23.57 -12.07
N LYS A 349 -2.90 -22.69 -13.06
CA LYS A 349 -1.73 -21.98 -13.58
C LYS A 349 -1.10 -21.10 -12.50
N ASP A 350 -1.91 -20.31 -11.80
CA ASP A 350 -1.44 -19.43 -10.72
C ASP A 350 -0.77 -20.21 -9.59
N LEU A 351 -1.31 -21.37 -9.19
CA LEU A 351 -0.69 -22.24 -8.18
C LEU A 351 0.66 -22.81 -8.65
N ALA A 352 0.79 -23.19 -9.92
CA ALA A 352 2.05 -23.66 -10.46
C ALA A 352 3.11 -22.55 -10.51
N ASP A 353 2.72 -21.34 -10.91
CA ASP A 353 3.59 -20.16 -10.92
C ASP A 353 4.00 -19.77 -9.48
N PHE A 354 3.06 -19.86 -8.53
CA PHE A 354 3.31 -19.69 -7.10
C PHE A 354 4.37 -20.67 -6.60
N ASP A 355 4.15 -21.98 -6.76
CA ASP A 355 5.06 -23.02 -6.27
C ASP A 355 6.47 -22.87 -6.84
N ALA A 356 6.57 -22.50 -8.12
CA ALA A 356 7.85 -22.26 -8.78
C ALA A 356 8.59 -21.05 -8.21
N SER A 357 7.87 -20.02 -7.75
CA SER A 357 8.44 -18.76 -7.24
C SER A 357 8.87 -18.81 -5.77
N ILE A 358 8.26 -19.68 -4.95
CA ILE A 358 8.50 -19.71 -3.50
C ILE A 358 9.96 -19.94 -3.10
N PRO A 359 10.71 -20.90 -3.70
CA PRO A 359 12.10 -21.11 -3.33
C PRO A 359 12.96 -19.86 -3.48
N GLU A 360 12.73 -19.09 -4.55
CA GLU A 360 13.43 -17.83 -4.79
C GLU A 360 13.05 -16.76 -3.78
N LEU A 361 11.76 -16.53 -3.54
CA LEU A 361 11.31 -15.53 -2.56
C LEU A 361 11.88 -15.81 -1.16
N ARG A 362 11.90 -17.07 -0.72
CA ARG A 362 12.52 -17.45 0.56
C ARG A 362 14.00 -17.12 0.61
N ASN A 363 14.72 -17.44 -0.46
CA ASN A 363 16.14 -17.14 -0.57
C ASN A 363 16.38 -15.63 -0.55
N ILE A 364 15.53 -14.84 -1.22
CA ILE A 364 15.64 -13.37 -1.20
C ILE A 364 15.48 -12.83 0.22
N VAL A 365 14.48 -13.31 0.98
CA VAL A 365 14.33 -12.91 2.38
C VAL A 365 15.59 -13.21 3.19
N THR A 366 16.14 -14.43 3.08
CA THR A 366 17.35 -14.81 3.84
C THR A 366 18.58 -14.01 3.43
N VAL A 367 18.88 -13.91 2.14
CA VAL A 367 20.05 -13.15 1.64
C VAL A 367 19.95 -11.68 2.06
N ARG A 368 18.74 -11.14 2.04
CA ARG A 368 18.49 -9.76 2.41
C ARG A 368 18.66 -9.54 3.92
N SER A 369 18.21 -10.47 4.77
CA SER A 369 18.50 -10.45 6.21
C SER A 369 20.00 -10.29 6.48
N ASP A 370 20.83 -11.07 5.79
CA ASP A 370 22.29 -11.03 5.96
C ASP A 370 22.88 -9.68 5.49
N LYS A 371 22.32 -9.10 4.43
CA LYS A 371 22.78 -7.85 3.84
C LYS A 371 22.46 -6.62 4.70
N ILE A 372 21.29 -6.61 5.35
CA ILE A 372 20.81 -5.47 6.15
C ILE A 372 21.13 -5.62 7.64
N ALA A 373 21.71 -6.75 8.05
CA ALA A 373 22.07 -6.98 9.44
C ALA A 373 23.00 -5.85 9.95
N PRO A 374 22.68 -5.23 11.10
CA PRO A 374 23.55 -4.24 11.70
C PRO A 374 24.97 -4.78 11.87
N THR A 375 25.98 -3.98 11.54
CA THR A 375 27.37 -4.38 11.77
C THR A 375 27.62 -4.46 13.29
N PRO A 376 28.29 -5.51 13.81
CA PRO A 376 28.47 -5.75 15.25
C PRO A 376 29.15 -4.63 16.03
#